data_AF-A0A6A9UUF9-F1
#
_entry.id   AF-A0A6A9UUF9-F1
#
_cell.length_a   1.000
_cell.length_b   1.000
_cell.length_c   1.000
_cell.angle_alpha   90.00
_cell.angle_beta   90.00
_cell.angle_gamma   90.00
#
_symmetry.space_group_name_H-M   'P 1'
#
loop_
_entity.id
_entity.type
_entity.pdbx_description
1 polymer ?
#
loop_
_entity_poly.entity_id
_entity_poly.type
_entity_poly.pdbx_seq_one_letter_code
_entity_poly.pdbx_strand_id
1 'polypeptide(L)'
;MSHPTPRRLVAGVLALATASSLYLATSAAAAPEVPPGRAENGARLTGTVAMYPRAIRLEHDAGRAGTVVASVVTFEAGHGIGAIFESTDAGRSWTRIGSVADPGAREGLCCGSIFELPQQVGELAPGTLLWSASVGQDAGPDRRMTLPLHASEDGGRTWRKLATIATSPNFGGLWEPELSVSRDGRLVMQVSDESQQPRHSQTLVQATSSDGVSWSALENVVAADDPALRPGMPVTRRLPDGQYLMSFEVCGPGQECQHRFRRSRDGVRWGEVSSLGRPLLAEGRHQFRHAPTISLYDDGTEDGRLLAVGQMLYDRDGQVAEGNGSTIMVNEGEPLLPWRLAEAPVRVSEPYNNYCPNYSSSLLPLPERDELLELATAYDDAGVCTTYVAVGPLPD
;
A
#
# COMPACT_ATOMS: atom_id res chain seq x y z
N MET A 1 -86.12 -42.27 -6.18
CA MET A 1 -84.69 -42.45 -6.49
C MET A 1 -84.12 -41.04 -6.65
N SER A 2 -83.98 -40.26 -5.58
CA SER A 2 -82.98 -40.36 -4.50
C SER A 2 -81.58 -40.11 -5.03
N HIS A 3 -81.10 -38.87 -4.96
CA HIS A 3 -79.88 -38.49 -4.24
C HIS A 3 -79.79 -36.96 -4.09
N PRO A 4 -79.17 -36.44 -3.01
CA PRO A 4 -79.61 -35.22 -2.34
C PRO A 4 -78.63 -34.05 -2.43
N THR A 5 -79.17 -32.84 -2.31
CA THR A 5 -78.48 -31.58 -2.04
C THR A 5 -78.39 -31.28 -0.54
N PRO A 6 -77.28 -30.68 -0.06
CA PRO A 6 -77.29 -29.87 1.17
C PRO A 6 -76.90 -28.42 0.86
N ARG A 7 -77.82 -27.46 1.09
CA ARG A 7 -77.92 -26.59 2.28
C ARG A 7 -76.74 -25.62 2.48
N ARG A 8 -76.94 -24.38 2.05
CA ARG A 8 -76.19 -23.19 2.49
C ARG A 8 -76.65 -22.78 3.90
N LEU A 9 -75.70 -22.59 4.80
CA LEU A 9 -75.90 -21.98 6.12
C LEU A 9 -75.07 -20.69 6.17
N VAL A 10 -75.75 -19.58 6.46
CA VAL A 10 -75.16 -18.28 6.77
C VAL A 10 -74.86 -18.27 8.27
N ALA A 11 -73.63 -17.90 8.65
CA ALA A 11 -73.29 -17.56 10.03
C ALA A 11 -72.37 -16.33 10.01
N GLY A 12 -72.81 -15.27 10.68
CA GLY A 12 -72.13 -13.97 10.76
C GLY A 12 -70.88 -14.01 11.65
N VAL A 13 -69.90 -13.21 11.28
CA VAL A 13 -68.68 -12.98 12.06
C VAL A 13 -68.91 -11.77 12.97
N LEU A 14 -68.94 -12.00 14.28
CA LEU A 14 -68.88 -10.97 15.31
C LEU A 14 -67.44 -10.92 15.82
N ALA A 15 -66.78 -9.77 15.68
CA ALA A 15 -65.43 -9.54 16.15
C ALA A 15 -65.40 -9.33 17.68
N LEU A 16 -64.56 -10.07 18.40
CA LEU A 16 -64.10 -9.72 19.75
C LEU A 16 -62.59 -9.52 19.72
N ALA A 17 -62.16 -8.30 20.03
CA ALA A 17 -60.77 -7.92 20.19
C ALA A 17 -60.29 -8.27 21.60
N THR A 18 -59.31 -9.16 21.72
CA THR A 18 -58.56 -9.40 22.94
C THR A 18 -57.21 -8.68 22.84
N ALA A 19 -57.01 -7.67 23.70
CA ALA A 19 -55.75 -6.96 23.83
C ALA A 19 -54.70 -7.89 24.48
N SER A 20 -53.67 -8.28 23.71
CA SER A 20 -52.49 -8.96 24.23
C SER A 20 -51.36 -7.94 24.35
N SER A 21 -50.95 -7.64 25.57
CA SER A 21 -49.80 -6.78 25.87
C SER A 21 -48.50 -7.48 25.45
N LEU A 22 -47.92 -7.08 24.31
CA LEU A 22 -46.57 -7.46 23.95
C LEU A 22 -45.57 -6.71 24.84
N TYR A 23 -44.87 -7.44 25.70
CA TYR A 23 -43.61 -6.98 26.27
C TYR A 23 -42.57 -6.96 25.13
N LEU A 24 -42.22 -5.77 24.64
CA LEU A 24 -41.05 -5.57 23.79
C LEU A 24 -39.79 -5.75 24.66
N ALA A 25 -39.21 -6.94 24.64
CA ALA A 25 -37.83 -7.11 25.03
C ALA A 25 -36.97 -6.39 23.99
N THR A 26 -36.45 -5.21 24.33
CA THR A 26 -35.40 -4.56 23.56
C THR A 26 -34.17 -5.45 23.64
N SER A 27 -33.89 -6.22 22.59
CA SER A 27 -32.58 -6.82 22.42
C SER A 27 -31.57 -5.68 22.30
N ALA A 28 -30.72 -5.49 23.31
CA ALA A 28 -29.54 -4.68 23.14
C ALA A 28 -28.74 -5.30 21.99
N ALA A 29 -28.62 -4.57 20.87
CA ALA A 29 -27.72 -4.98 19.81
C ALA A 29 -26.33 -5.11 20.44
N ALA A 30 -25.72 -6.30 20.31
CA ALA A 30 -24.33 -6.48 20.72
C ALA A 30 -23.49 -5.42 20.00
N ALA A 31 -22.61 -4.75 20.74
CA ALA A 31 -21.65 -3.84 20.11
C ALA A 31 -20.88 -4.64 19.04
N PRO A 32 -20.64 -4.07 17.85
CA PRO A 32 -19.89 -4.75 16.81
C PRO A 32 -18.52 -5.18 17.38
N GLU A 33 -18.16 -6.44 17.16
CA GLU A 33 -16.88 -6.98 17.57
C GLU A 33 -15.75 -6.28 16.79
N VAL A 34 -14.75 -5.79 17.50
CA VAL A 34 -13.61 -5.13 16.87
C VAL A 34 -12.75 -6.19 16.19
N PRO A 35 -12.37 -6.03 14.91
CA PRO A 35 -11.53 -7.01 14.23
C PRO A 35 -10.17 -7.22 14.95
N PRO A 36 -9.55 -8.41 14.82
CA PRO A 36 -8.16 -8.62 15.26
C PRO A 36 -7.18 -7.78 14.43
N GLY A 37 -5.92 -7.65 14.85
CA GLY A 37 -4.95 -6.79 14.16
C GLY A 37 -4.83 -5.39 14.77
N ARG A 38 -4.64 -5.30 16.09
CA ARG A 38 -4.51 -4.03 16.82
C ARG A 38 -3.05 -3.67 17.01
N ALA A 39 -2.72 -2.38 17.06
CA ALA A 39 -1.38 -1.97 17.45
C ALA A 39 -1.17 -2.18 18.96
N GLU A 40 -0.09 -2.83 19.36
CA GLU A 40 0.30 -3.00 20.76
C GLU A 40 1.10 -1.79 21.27
N ASN A 41 1.72 -1.04 20.37
CA ASN A 41 2.51 0.15 20.63
C ASN A 41 2.40 1.16 19.47
N GLY A 42 3.17 2.25 19.54
CA GLY A 42 3.18 3.32 18.55
C GLY A 42 2.11 4.38 18.82
N ALA A 43 2.34 5.58 18.29
CA ALA A 43 1.39 6.67 18.33
C ALA A 43 0.55 6.69 17.04
N ARG A 44 -0.74 6.99 17.13
CA ARG A 44 -1.57 7.20 15.93
C ARG A 44 -1.10 8.45 15.18
N LEU A 45 -0.89 8.33 13.88
CA LEU A 45 -0.60 9.46 13.00
C LEU A 45 -1.78 10.45 12.95
N THR A 46 -3.01 9.91 12.96
CA THR A 46 -4.27 10.67 12.99
C THR A 46 -5.37 9.89 13.70
N GLY A 47 -6.40 10.58 14.18
CA GLY A 47 -7.59 9.97 14.78
C GLY A 47 -8.65 9.49 13.77
N THR A 48 -8.32 9.46 12.48
CA THR A 48 -9.21 9.08 11.37
C THR A 48 -8.66 7.89 10.61
N VAL A 49 -9.41 7.40 9.61
CA VAL A 49 -8.91 6.41 8.66
C VAL A 49 -7.61 6.90 8.04
N ALA A 50 -6.56 6.08 8.06
CA ALA A 50 -5.29 6.38 7.42
C ALA A 50 -4.65 5.08 6.97
N MET A 51 -4.64 4.87 5.65
CA MET A 51 -4.26 3.61 5.02
C MET A 51 -3.09 3.82 4.06
N TYR A 52 -2.41 2.72 3.75
CA TYR A 52 -1.32 2.66 2.76
C TYR A 52 -0.23 3.72 3.02
N PRO A 53 0.37 3.73 4.22
CA PRO A 53 1.32 4.77 4.59
C PRO A 53 2.60 4.69 3.76
N ARG A 54 3.14 5.85 3.41
CA ARG A 54 4.48 6.02 2.82
C ARG A 54 5.19 7.14 3.53
N ALA A 55 6.46 6.94 3.85
CA ALA A 55 7.31 7.97 4.45
C ALA A 55 8.61 8.13 3.68
N ILE A 56 9.04 9.38 3.53
CA ILE A 56 10.33 9.75 2.94
C ILE A 56 11.03 10.76 3.86
N ARG A 57 12.36 10.73 3.86
CA ARG A 57 13.19 11.79 4.44
C ARG A 57 13.57 12.74 3.31
N LEU A 58 13.42 14.04 3.53
CA LEU A 58 13.81 15.04 2.54
C LEU A 58 15.33 15.17 2.51
N GLU A 59 15.91 15.09 1.32
CA GLU A 59 17.36 15.16 1.09
C GLU A 59 17.75 16.24 0.09
N HIS A 60 16.81 16.67 -0.76
CA HIS A 60 17.09 17.53 -1.91
C HIS A 60 16.46 18.92 -1.82
N ASP A 61 15.54 19.15 -0.87
CA ASP A 61 15.17 20.48 -0.40
C ASP A 61 16.15 20.97 0.69
N ALA A 62 17.14 21.78 0.30
CA ALA A 62 18.18 22.27 1.21
C ALA A 62 17.64 23.05 2.43
N GLY A 63 16.45 23.67 2.33
CA GLY A 63 15.83 24.37 3.45
C GLY A 63 15.20 23.44 4.48
N ARG A 64 15.00 22.16 4.14
CA ARG A 64 14.22 21.19 4.92
C ARG A 64 14.88 19.81 5.00
N ALA A 65 16.14 19.69 4.59
CA ALA A 65 16.88 18.43 4.65
C ALA A 65 16.78 17.78 6.04
N GLY A 66 16.52 16.47 6.08
CA GLY A 66 16.29 15.70 7.30
C GLY A 66 14.86 15.73 7.84
N THR A 67 13.99 16.60 7.31
CA THR A 67 12.54 16.55 7.60
C THR A 67 11.97 15.23 7.10
N VAL A 68 11.10 14.60 7.88
CA VAL A 68 10.34 13.44 7.44
C VAL A 68 8.96 13.87 6.95
N VAL A 69 8.57 13.39 5.78
CA VAL A 69 7.23 13.58 5.22
C VAL A 69 6.53 12.23 5.10
N ALA A 70 5.31 12.14 5.59
CA ALA A 70 4.45 10.96 5.42
C ALA A 70 3.21 11.27 4.60
N SER A 71 2.78 10.30 3.80
CA SER A 71 1.53 10.32 3.05
C SER A 71 0.67 9.11 3.42
N VAL A 72 -0.62 9.34 3.60
CA VAL A 72 -1.63 8.28 3.80
C VAL A 72 -2.87 8.57 2.96
N VAL A 73 -3.59 7.51 2.57
CA VAL A 73 -4.94 7.64 2.02
C VAL A 73 -5.92 7.78 3.18
N THR A 74 -6.72 8.85 3.15
CA THR A 74 -7.80 9.12 4.12
C THR A 74 -9.03 9.64 3.40
N PHE A 75 -10.10 9.92 4.15
CA PHE A 75 -11.36 10.40 3.61
C PHE A 75 -11.83 11.66 4.33
N GLU A 76 -12.16 12.69 3.57
CA GLU A 76 -12.73 13.94 4.06
C GLU A 76 -14.03 14.23 3.33
N ALA A 77 -15.10 14.49 4.09
CA ALA A 77 -16.45 14.66 3.54
C ALA A 77 -16.89 13.53 2.59
N GLY A 78 -16.42 12.30 2.83
CA GLY A 78 -16.71 11.13 2.00
C GLY A 78 -15.89 11.04 0.72
N HIS A 79 -14.88 11.89 0.52
CA HIS A 79 -13.99 11.86 -0.64
C HIS A 79 -12.59 11.39 -0.25
N GLY A 80 -12.00 10.50 -1.05
CA GLY A 80 -10.62 10.06 -0.86
C GLY A 80 -9.65 11.21 -1.10
N ILE A 81 -8.67 11.37 -0.21
CA ILE A 81 -7.56 12.32 -0.37
C ILE A 81 -6.24 11.68 0.09
N GLY A 82 -5.12 12.16 -0.45
CA GLY A 82 -3.80 11.91 0.13
C GLY A 82 -3.51 12.94 1.22
N ALA A 83 -3.50 12.56 2.50
CA ALA A 83 -3.11 13.48 3.58
C ALA A 83 -1.59 13.47 3.77
N ILE A 84 -1.00 14.66 3.91
CA ILE A 84 0.44 14.86 4.04
C ILE A 84 0.78 15.36 5.43
N PHE A 85 1.72 14.68 6.08
CA PHE A 85 2.20 14.97 7.43
C PHE A 85 3.70 15.25 7.40
N GLU A 86 4.15 16.09 8.31
CA GLU A 86 5.55 16.46 8.51
C GLU A 86 5.96 16.11 9.94
N SER A 87 7.19 15.60 10.08
CA SER A 87 7.91 15.50 11.34
C SER A 87 9.29 16.14 11.21
N THR A 88 9.63 16.98 12.17
CA THR A 88 10.95 17.64 12.29
C THR A 88 11.79 17.07 13.44
N ASP A 89 11.30 16.01 14.10
CA ASP A 89 11.90 15.36 15.27
C ASP A 89 12.08 13.84 15.05
N ALA A 90 12.37 13.45 13.81
CA ALA A 90 12.62 12.08 13.39
C ALA A 90 11.45 11.12 13.69
N GLY A 91 10.23 11.56 13.37
CA GLY A 91 9.01 10.75 13.42
C GLY A 91 8.34 10.65 14.80
N ARG A 92 8.82 11.39 15.81
CA ARG A 92 8.28 11.36 17.18
C ARG A 92 6.99 12.15 17.33
N SER A 93 6.87 13.27 16.62
CA SER A 93 5.65 14.06 16.52
C SER A 93 5.37 14.47 15.07
N TRP A 94 4.08 14.65 14.77
CA TRP A 94 3.61 14.88 13.41
C TRP A 94 2.62 16.03 13.36
N THR A 95 2.76 16.85 12.32
CA THR A 95 1.79 17.89 11.97
C THR A 95 1.27 17.62 10.58
N ARG A 96 -0.04 17.67 10.37
CA ARG A 96 -0.61 17.63 9.02
C ARG A 96 -0.32 18.97 8.33
N ILE A 97 0.38 18.93 7.20
CA ILE A 97 0.84 20.12 6.47
C ILE A 97 0.10 20.37 5.16
N GLY A 98 -0.57 19.36 4.63
CA GLY A 98 -1.25 19.49 3.34
C GLY A 98 -2.12 18.29 2.99
N SER A 99 -2.69 18.35 1.79
CA SER A 99 -3.42 17.24 1.19
C SER A 99 -3.37 17.31 -0.34
N VAL A 100 -3.46 16.16 -0.97
CA VAL A 100 -3.58 16.00 -2.42
C VAL A 100 -5.00 15.53 -2.72
N ALA A 101 -5.71 16.33 -3.50
CA ALA A 101 -7.06 16.02 -3.96
C ALA A 101 -7.05 15.87 -5.49
N ASP A 102 -7.66 14.81 -5.99
CA ASP A 102 -7.96 14.63 -7.42
C ASP A 102 -9.48 14.51 -7.57
N PRO A 103 -10.10 15.18 -8.57
CA PRO A 103 -11.55 15.07 -8.79
C PRO A 103 -12.06 13.64 -8.93
N GLY A 104 -11.27 12.74 -9.55
CA GLY A 104 -11.62 11.33 -9.70
C GLY A 104 -11.58 10.54 -8.39
N ALA A 105 -10.92 11.05 -7.35
CA ALA A 105 -10.81 10.38 -6.04
C ALA A 105 -12.16 10.30 -5.29
N ARG A 106 -13.18 11.05 -5.76
CA ARG A 106 -14.57 10.91 -5.32
C ARG A 106 -15.18 9.57 -5.69
N GLU A 107 -14.66 8.95 -6.74
CA GLU A 107 -15.05 7.62 -7.25
C GLU A 107 -14.04 6.56 -6.80
N GLY A 108 -13.43 6.76 -5.63
CA GLY A 108 -12.45 5.85 -5.06
C GLY A 108 -11.02 6.37 -5.18
N LEU A 109 -10.28 6.17 -4.10
CA LEU A 109 -8.84 6.41 -4.01
C LEU A 109 -8.19 5.21 -3.33
N CYS A 110 -7.13 4.67 -3.92
CA CYS A 110 -6.25 3.72 -3.24
C CYS A 110 -4.79 4.10 -3.41
N CYS A 111 -4.01 3.61 -2.45
CA CYS A 111 -2.63 3.25 -2.67
C CYS A 111 -1.78 4.44 -3.13
N GLY A 112 -1.58 5.40 -2.23
CA GLY A 112 -0.77 6.59 -2.51
C GLY A 112 0.73 6.28 -2.45
N SER A 113 1.52 6.97 -3.27
CA SER A 113 2.97 7.03 -3.18
C SER A 113 3.46 8.47 -3.18
N ILE A 114 4.56 8.71 -2.46
CA ILE A 114 5.23 10.01 -2.38
C ILE A 114 6.72 9.82 -2.67
N PHE A 115 7.29 10.73 -3.46
CA PHE A 115 8.67 10.66 -3.92
C PHE A 115 9.28 12.06 -4.00
N GLU A 116 10.50 12.25 -3.53
CA GLU A 116 11.25 13.49 -3.72
C GLU A 116 12.17 13.34 -4.95
N LEU A 117 12.19 14.33 -5.83
CA LEU A 117 13.11 14.32 -6.98
C LEU A 117 14.57 14.48 -6.52
N PRO A 118 15.46 13.50 -6.81
CA PRO A 118 16.88 13.62 -6.47
C PRO A 118 17.67 14.49 -7.43
N GLN A 119 17.09 14.78 -8.61
CA GLN A 119 17.69 15.56 -9.67
C GLN A 119 16.59 16.24 -10.48
N GLN A 120 16.97 17.20 -11.33
CA GLN A 120 16.02 17.86 -12.22
C GLN A 120 15.46 16.87 -13.25
N VAL A 121 14.14 16.92 -13.50
CA VAL A 121 13.48 16.20 -14.60
C VAL A 121 12.57 17.17 -15.33
N GLY A 122 12.90 17.51 -16.58
CA GLY A 122 12.29 18.61 -17.31
C GLY A 122 12.38 19.92 -16.52
N GLU A 123 11.24 20.56 -16.28
CA GLU A 123 11.14 21.80 -15.50
C GLU A 123 11.01 21.56 -13.99
N LEU A 124 10.96 20.31 -13.52
CA LEU A 124 10.82 19.98 -12.11
C LEU A 124 12.21 19.99 -11.45
N ALA A 125 12.40 20.89 -10.48
CA ALA A 125 13.67 21.03 -9.77
C ALA A 125 13.92 19.85 -8.80
N PRO A 126 15.19 19.54 -8.45
CA PRO A 126 15.49 18.67 -7.32
C PRO A 126 14.77 19.16 -6.05
N GLY A 127 14.32 18.23 -5.21
CA GLY A 127 13.53 18.54 -4.00
C GLY A 127 12.03 18.72 -4.25
N THR A 128 11.58 18.76 -5.51
CA THR A 128 10.14 18.71 -5.82
C THR A 128 9.56 17.39 -5.31
N LEU A 129 8.50 17.47 -4.50
CA LEU A 129 7.74 16.29 -4.09
C LEU A 129 6.73 15.92 -5.16
N LEU A 130 6.68 14.63 -5.50
CA LEU A 130 5.73 14.02 -6.39
C LEU A 130 4.81 13.10 -5.60
N TRP A 131 3.53 13.11 -5.98
CA TRP A 131 2.53 12.22 -5.42
C TRP A 131 1.65 11.62 -6.51
N SER A 132 1.41 10.31 -6.41
CA SER A 132 0.50 9.59 -7.30
C SER A 132 -0.32 8.58 -6.51
N ALA A 133 -1.45 8.15 -7.06
CA ALA A 133 -2.34 7.17 -6.47
C ALA A 133 -3.19 6.48 -7.53
N SER A 134 -3.84 5.39 -7.14
CA SER A 134 -4.86 4.72 -7.93
C SER A 134 -6.20 5.42 -7.75
N VAL A 135 -6.77 5.95 -8.83
CA VAL A 135 -7.97 6.80 -8.78
C VAL A 135 -9.10 6.23 -9.63
N GLY A 136 -10.32 6.22 -9.08
CA GLY A 136 -11.56 5.90 -9.81
C GLY A 136 -11.98 4.44 -9.76
N GLN A 137 -11.59 3.67 -8.72
CA GLN A 137 -11.94 2.26 -8.66
C GLN A 137 -13.44 1.97 -8.49
N ASP A 138 -14.18 2.92 -7.91
CA ASP A 138 -15.62 2.83 -7.59
C ASP A 138 -16.49 3.55 -8.63
N ALA A 139 -15.92 3.95 -9.78
CA ALA A 139 -16.62 4.62 -10.90
C ALA A 139 -17.58 3.69 -11.69
N GLY A 140 -17.99 2.56 -11.10
CA GLY A 140 -18.94 1.63 -11.67
C GLY A 140 -18.40 0.77 -12.83
N PRO A 141 -19.29 0.17 -13.65
CA PRO A 141 -18.91 -0.83 -14.66
C PRO A 141 -18.08 -0.25 -15.82
N ASP A 142 -18.23 1.04 -16.10
CA ASP A 142 -17.52 1.75 -17.16
C ASP A 142 -16.24 2.44 -16.66
N ARG A 143 -15.79 2.14 -15.42
CA ARG A 143 -14.61 2.77 -14.82
C ARG A 143 -13.40 2.73 -15.76
N ARG A 144 -12.63 3.82 -15.73
CA ARG A 144 -11.33 3.94 -16.39
C ARG A 144 -10.38 4.51 -15.36
N MET A 145 -9.79 3.62 -14.56
CA MET A 145 -8.89 4.04 -13.50
C MET A 145 -7.74 4.86 -14.07
N THR A 146 -7.30 5.86 -13.31
CA THR A 146 -6.21 6.75 -13.71
C THR A 146 -5.11 6.78 -12.66
N LEU A 147 -3.91 7.14 -13.10
CA LEU A 147 -2.74 7.41 -12.27
C LEU A 147 -2.37 8.88 -12.41
N PRO A 148 -3.00 9.82 -11.67
CA PRO A 148 -2.61 11.22 -11.71
C PRO A 148 -1.25 11.43 -11.06
N LEU A 149 -0.47 12.37 -11.58
CA LEU A 149 0.75 12.85 -10.97
C LEU A 149 0.53 14.28 -10.47
N HIS A 150 0.80 14.49 -9.19
CA HIS A 150 0.78 15.81 -8.55
C HIS A 150 2.19 16.18 -8.10
N ALA A 151 2.50 17.47 -8.08
CA ALA A 151 3.76 17.99 -7.59
C ALA A 151 3.60 19.11 -6.58
N SER A 152 4.56 19.20 -5.67
CA SER A 152 4.70 20.24 -4.66
C SER A 152 6.14 20.75 -4.60
N GLU A 153 6.30 22.07 -4.65
CA GLU A 153 7.60 22.77 -4.58
C GLU A 153 7.79 23.48 -3.23
N ASP A 154 6.84 23.34 -2.31
CA ASP A 154 6.85 23.91 -0.96
C ASP A 154 6.89 22.82 0.12
N GLY A 155 7.49 21.69 -0.25
CA GLY A 155 7.61 20.42 0.48
C GLY A 155 6.31 19.98 1.13
N GLY A 156 5.28 19.79 0.31
CA GLY A 156 4.06 19.07 0.62
C GLY A 156 2.88 19.91 1.11
N ARG A 157 2.99 21.25 1.13
CA ARG A 157 1.92 22.13 1.63
C ARG A 157 0.87 22.39 0.57
N THR A 158 1.30 22.71 -0.65
CA THR A 158 0.42 22.91 -1.80
C THR A 158 0.80 21.97 -2.94
N TRP A 159 -0.21 21.52 -3.67
CA TRP A 159 -0.07 20.52 -4.72
C TRP A 159 -0.78 20.97 -5.99
N ARG A 160 -0.14 20.76 -7.14
CA ARG A 160 -0.76 20.94 -8.46
C ARG A 160 -0.73 19.64 -9.23
N LYS A 161 -1.79 19.33 -9.97
CA LYS A 161 -1.79 18.22 -10.93
C LYS A 161 -0.86 18.56 -12.08
N LEU A 162 0.12 17.71 -12.35
CA LEU A 162 1.03 17.82 -13.49
C LEU A 162 0.50 17.08 -14.71
N ALA A 163 0.08 15.83 -14.52
CA ALA A 163 -0.31 14.95 -15.61
C ALA A 163 -1.26 13.85 -15.13
N THR A 164 -1.82 13.12 -16.09
CA THR A 164 -2.31 11.75 -15.88
C THR A 164 -1.32 10.83 -16.56
N ILE A 165 -0.57 10.03 -15.78
CA ILE A 165 0.50 9.15 -16.28
C ILE A 165 -0.09 8.08 -17.20
N ALA A 166 -1.17 7.45 -16.74
CA ALA A 166 -1.90 6.45 -17.51
C ALA A 166 -3.39 6.48 -17.16
N THR A 167 -4.18 6.05 -18.13
CA THR A 167 -5.60 5.72 -17.99
C THR A 167 -5.76 4.28 -18.44
N SER A 168 -6.42 3.45 -17.63
CA SER A 168 -6.71 2.06 -18.01
C SER A 168 -7.49 2.05 -19.34
N PRO A 169 -7.12 1.22 -20.33
CA PRO A 169 -7.82 1.17 -21.61
C PRO A 169 -9.21 0.51 -21.50
N ASN A 170 -9.51 -0.15 -20.37
CA ASN A 170 -10.75 -0.88 -20.12
C ASN A 170 -11.11 -0.84 -18.62
N PHE A 171 -11.95 -1.77 -18.17
CA PHE A 171 -12.41 -1.82 -16.78
C PHE A 171 -11.35 -2.35 -15.79
N GLY A 172 -10.21 -2.87 -16.27
CA GLY A 172 -9.13 -3.38 -15.43
C GLY A 172 -8.52 -2.28 -14.57
N GLY A 173 -8.14 -2.62 -13.34
CA GLY A 173 -7.58 -1.66 -12.40
C GLY A 173 -6.10 -1.36 -12.66
N LEU A 174 -5.69 -0.18 -12.19
CA LEU A 174 -4.29 0.24 -12.11
C LEU A 174 -3.98 0.52 -10.64
N TRP A 175 -3.09 -0.25 -10.03
CA TRP A 175 -2.89 -0.30 -8.59
C TRP A 175 -1.46 0.04 -8.17
N GLU A 176 -1.33 0.78 -7.08
CA GLU A 176 -0.07 0.90 -6.32
C GLU A 176 1.07 1.54 -7.13
N PRO A 177 0.90 2.79 -7.60
CA PRO A 177 1.97 3.51 -8.29
C PRO A 177 3.22 3.62 -7.41
N GLU A 178 4.38 3.34 -8.00
CA GLU A 178 5.70 3.56 -7.41
C GLU A 178 6.57 4.41 -8.34
N LEU A 179 7.18 5.45 -7.79
CA LEU A 179 8.00 6.40 -8.54
C LEU A 179 9.49 6.15 -8.30
N SER A 180 10.28 6.30 -9.36
CA SER A 180 11.74 6.34 -9.29
C SER A 180 12.31 7.21 -10.41
N VAL A 181 13.62 7.51 -10.35
CA VAL A 181 14.37 8.11 -11.46
C VAL A 181 15.35 7.08 -11.99
N SER A 182 15.28 6.77 -13.28
CA SER A 182 16.17 5.85 -13.98
C SER A 182 17.59 6.39 -14.10
N ARG A 183 18.53 5.51 -14.48
CA ARG A 183 19.94 5.87 -14.61
C ARG A 183 20.20 6.96 -15.66
N ASP A 184 19.35 7.04 -16.68
CA ASP A 184 19.38 8.07 -17.73
C ASP A 184 18.60 9.35 -17.37
N GLY A 185 18.12 9.47 -16.13
CA GLY A 185 17.51 10.70 -15.61
C GLY A 185 16.02 10.86 -15.94
N ARG A 186 15.33 9.82 -16.41
CA ARG A 186 13.88 9.86 -16.64
C ARG A 186 13.11 9.46 -15.40
N LEU A 187 11.94 10.06 -15.20
CA LEU A 187 10.97 9.52 -14.26
C LEU A 187 10.46 8.17 -14.76
N VAL A 188 10.29 7.24 -13.83
CA VAL A 188 9.67 5.93 -14.07
C VAL A 188 8.54 5.77 -13.08
N MET A 189 7.38 5.36 -13.59
CA MET A 189 6.25 4.90 -12.79
C MET A 189 6.12 3.39 -13.00
N GLN A 190 6.18 2.61 -11.94
CA GLN A 190 5.79 1.20 -11.96
C GLN A 190 4.43 1.02 -11.28
N VAL A 191 3.61 0.12 -11.80
CA VAL A 191 2.23 -0.07 -11.34
C VAL A 191 1.76 -1.50 -11.62
N SER A 192 0.86 -1.99 -10.77
CA SER A 192 0.07 -3.20 -11.01
C SER A 192 -1.03 -2.95 -12.03
N ASP A 193 -1.18 -3.80 -13.06
CA ASP A 193 -2.14 -3.63 -14.16
C ASP A 193 -3.03 -4.88 -14.34
N GLU A 194 -4.34 -4.69 -14.31
CA GLU A 194 -5.34 -5.74 -14.56
C GLU A 194 -6.02 -5.62 -15.92
N SER A 195 -5.61 -4.67 -16.77
CA SER A 195 -6.25 -4.41 -18.07
C SER A 195 -6.02 -5.52 -19.11
N GLN A 196 -5.13 -6.47 -18.82
CA GLN A 196 -4.73 -7.55 -19.72
C GLN A 196 -5.49 -8.87 -19.46
N GLN A 197 -6.53 -8.86 -18.62
CA GLN A 197 -7.39 -10.02 -18.39
C GLN A 197 -8.14 -10.46 -19.68
N PRO A 198 -8.40 -11.77 -19.87
CA PRO A 198 -8.05 -12.88 -18.98
C PRO A 198 -6.66 -13.48 -19.25
N ARG A 199 -5.85 -12.87 -20.13
CA ARG A 199 -4.51 -13.42 -20.46
C ARG A 199 -3.57 -13.39 -19.25
N HIS A 200 -3.65 -12.32 -18.46
CA HIS A 200 -2.96 -12.19 -17.19
C HIS A 200 -3.97 -11.68 -16.17
N SER A 201 -4.05 -12.32 -15.00
CA SER A 201 -4.91 -11.83 -13.91
C SER A 201 -4.46 -10.44 -13.44
N GLN A 202 -3.15 -10.23 -13.37
CA GLN A 202 -2.48 -8.96 -13.10
C GLN A 202 -1.04 -9.01 -13.66
N THR A 203 -0.50 -7.89 -14.09
CA THR A 203 0.90 -7.73 -14.50
C THR A 203 1.55 -6.58 -13.71
N LEU A 204 2.88 -6.53 -13.70
CA LEU A 204 3.60 -5.30 -13.38
C LEU A 204 3.99 -4.63 -14.68
N VAL A 205 3.65 -3.35 -14.81
CA VAL A 205 3.96 -2.52 -15.98
C VAL A 205 4.69 -1.25 -15.54
N GLN A 206 5.33 -0.58 -16.49
CA GLN A 206 5.95 0.72 -16.26
C GLN A 206 5.64 1.72 -17.37
N ALA A 207 5.75 3.01 -17.06
CA ALA A 207 5.85 4.09 -18.03
C ALA A 207 7.01 5.03 -17.63
N THR A 208 7.55 5.75 -18.61
CA THR A 208 8.67 6.68 -18.40
C THR A 208 8.36 8.07 -18.93
N SER A 209 9.00 9.08 -18.35
CA SER A 209 8.87 10.48 -18.78
C SER A 209 10.18 11.24 -18.59
N SER A 210 10.54 12.09 -19.55
CA SER A 210 11.70 12.99 -19.46
C SER A 210 11.36 14.36 -18.86
N ASP A 211 10.07 14.69 -18.72
CA ASP A 211 9.59 16.01 -18.31
C ASP A 211 8.53 15.98 -17.19
N GLY A 212 8.09 14.79 -16.77
CA GLY A 212 7.02 14.58 -15.80
C GLY A 212 5.60 14.82 -16.36
N VAL A 213 5.49 15.22 -17.63
CA VAL A 213 4.22 15.63 -18.27
C VAL A 213 3.84 14.68 -19.41
N SER A 214 4.80 14.36 -20.26
CA SER A 214 4.66 13.47 -21.41
C SER A 214 5.16 12.08 -21.03
N TRP A 215 4.25 11.10 -21.01
CA TRP A 215 4.55 9.74 -20.59
C TRP A 215 4.52 8.76 -21.76
N SER A 216 5.42 7.78 -21.74
CA SER A 216 5.35 6.64 -22.67
C SER A 216 4.09 5.82 -22.42
N ALA A 217 3.73 4.97 -23.39
CA ALA A 217 2.75 3.92 -23.13
C ALA A 217 3.26 2.98 -22.02
N LEU A 218 2.31 2.31 -21.35
CA LEU A 218 2.61 1.25 -20.39
C LEU A 218 3.27 0.07 -21.12
N GLU A 219 4.35 -0.45 -20.55
CA GLU A 219 5.06 -1.64 -21.02
C GLU A 219 5.21 -2.67 -19.90
N ASN A 220 5.12 -3.97 -20.25
CA ASN A 220 5.23 -5.06 -19.28
C ASN A 220 6.65 -5.16 -18.70
N VAL A 221 6.72 -5.24 -17.37
CA VAL A 221 7.92 -5.55 -16.58
C VAL A 221 7.87 -6.99 -16.09
N VAL A 222 6.73 -7.41 -15.54
CA VAL A 222 6.46 -8.80 -15.14
C VAL A 222 5.07 -9.19 -15.64
N ALA A 223 5.00 -10.16 -16.54
CA ALA A 223 3.75 -10.76 -16.98
C ALA A 223 3.90 -12.27 -16.98
N ALA A 224 3.31 -12.93 -15.99
CA ALA A 224 3.44 -14.36 -15.78
C ALA A 224 2.79 -15.16 -16.92
N ASP A 225 3.40 -16.27 -17.32
CA ASP A 225 2.84 -17.18 -18.33
C ASP A 225 1.56 -17.89 -17.83
N ASP A 226 1.50 -18.17 -16.52
CA ASP A 226 0.29 -18.68 -15.88
C ASP A 226 -0.70 -17.52 -15.68
N PRO A 227 -1.88 -17.54 -16.33
CA PRO A 227 -2.86 -16.47 -16.28
C PRO A 227 -3.44 -16.25 -14.87
N ALA A 228 -3.32 -17.22 -13.96
CA ALA A 228 -3.84 -17.12 -12.58
C ALA A 228 -2.87 -16.40 -11.63
N LEU A 229 -1.61 -16.22 -12.01
CA LEU A 229 -0.63 -15.53 -11.19
C LEU A 229 -0.83 -14.01 -11.25
N ARG A 230 -0.53 -13.37 -10.13
CA ARG A 230 -0.79 -11.94 -9.88
C ARG A 230 0.46 -11.28 -9.27
N PRO A 231 1.49 -10.98 -10.08
CA PRO A 231 2.56 -10.08 -9.66
C PRO A 231 1.99 -8.68 -9.37
N GLY A 232 2.37 -8.08 -8.24
CA GLY A 232 1.79 -6.80 -7.79
C GLY A 232 2.62 -6.06 -6.74
N MET A 233 2.17 -4.86 -6.37
CA MET A 233 2.75 -4.01 -5.32
C MET A 233 4.25 -3.71 -5.52
N PRO A 234 4.66 -3.13 -6.67
CA PRO A 234 6.07 -2.86 -6.92
C PRO A 234 6.60 -1.78 -5.97
N VAL A 235 7.81 -1.99 -5.44
CA VAL A 235 8.57 -0.99 -4.67
C VAL A 235 10.00 -1.00 -5.18
N THR A 236 10.51 0.15 -5.62
CA THR A 236 11.80 0.25 -6.31
C THR A 236 12.79 1.10 -5.52
N ARG A 237 14.00 0.59 -5.28
CA ARG A 237 15.10 1.33 -4.66
C ARG A 237 16.31 1.34 -5.58
N ARG A 238 16.98 2.48 -5.66
CA ARG A 238 18.30 2.61 -6.30
C ARG A 238 19.36 2.26 -5.25
N LEU A 239 20.20 1.28 -5.55
CA LEU A 239 21.29 0.79 -4.70
C LEU A 239 22.51 1.74 -4.78
N PRO A 240 23.44 1.70 -3.81
CA PRO A 240 24.60 2.60 -3.77
C PRO A 240 25.50 2.47 -5.01
N ASP A 241 25.63 1.27 -5.57
CA ASP A 241 26.36 0.99 -6.82
C ASP A 241 25.67 1.55 -8.09
N GLY A 242 24.49 2.16 -7.93
CA GLY A 242 23.69 2.75 -9.00
C GLY A 242 22.80 1.76 -9.75
N GLN A 243 22.80 0.48 -9.39
CA GLN A 243 21.79 -0.48 -9.84
C GLN A 243 20.47 -0.25 -9.10
N TYR A 244 19.44 -1.01 -9.47
CA TYR A 244 18.09 -0.89 -8.93
C TYR A 244 17.60 -2.26 -8.48
N LEU A 245 16.83 -2.26 -7.39
CA LEU A 245 16.16 -3.41 -6.84
C LEU A 245 14.65 -3.11 -6.81
N MET A 246 13.85 -3.95 -7.46
CA MET A 246 12.40 -3.92 -7.36
C MET A 246 11.94 -5.10 -6.52
N SER A 247 11.23 -4.79 -5.44
CA SER A 247 10.48 -5.71 -4.60
C SER A 247 9.02 -5.76 -5.07
N PHE A 248 8.39 -6.92 -5.02
CA PHE A 248 6.97 -7.11 -5.35
C PHE A 248 6.45 -8.43 -4.75
N GLU A 249 5.14 -8.61 -4.72
CA GLU A 249 4.52 -9.90 -4.40
C GLU A 249 4.15 -10.67 -5.67
N VAL A 250 4.08 -12.00 -5.58
CA VAL A 250 3.40 -12.82 -6.59
C VAL A 250 2.34 -13.66 -5.93
N CYS A 251 1.08 -13.31 -6.15
CA CYS A 251 -0.07 -14.06 -5.67
C CYS A 251 -0.52 -15.12 -6.70
N GLY A 252 -1.33 -16.08 -6.24
CA GLY A 252 -1.90 -17.14 -7.08
C GLY A 252 -1.38 -18.54 -6.74
N PRO A 253 -1.82 -19.56 -7.50
CA PRO A 253 -1.53 -20.96 -7.21
C PRO A 253 -0.03 -21.24 -7.08
N GLY A 254 0.38 -21.82 -5.95
CA GLY A 254 1.78 -22.18 -5.69
C GLY A 254 2.74 -21.01 -5.50
N GLN A 255 2.24 -19.78 -5.36
CA GLN A 255 3.04 -18.59 -5.08
C GLN A 255 2.66 -17.89 -3.76
N GLU A 256 1.42 -18.06 -3.29
CA GLU A 256 0.97 -17.62 -1.95
C GLU A 256 1.31 -16.15 -1.60
N CYS A 257 1.34 -15.25 -2.59
CA CYS A 257 1.70 -13.84 -2.40
C CYS A 257 3.12 -13.65 -1.84
N GLN A 258 4.04 -14.57 -2.15
CA GLN A 258 5.42 -14.55 -1.72
C GLN A 258 6.11 -13.25 -2.16
N HIS A 259 6.88 -12.66 -1.23
CA HIS A 259 7.75 -11.52 -1.50
C HIS A 259 8.91 -11.93 -2.43
N ARG A 260 9.01 -11.28 -3.57
CA ARG A 260 10.03 -11.51 -4.60
C ARG A 260 10.75 -10.22 -4.98
N PHE A 261 11.88 -10.38 -5.67
CA PHE A 261 12.62 -9.24 -6.20
C PHE A 261 13.26 -9.49 -7.57
N ARG A 262 13.53 -8.39 -8.27
CA ARG A 262 14.33 -8.32 -9.51
C ARG A 262 15.35 -7.19 -9.42
N ARG A 263 16.46 -7.33 -10.14
CA ARG A 263 17.50 -6.30 -10.28
C ARG A 263 17.46 -5.68 -11.67
N SER A 264 17.83 -4.41 -11.76
CA SER A 264 18.04 -3.69 -13.02
C SER A 264 19.31 -2.86 -12.95
N ARG A 265 20.02 -2.74 -14.07
CA ARG A 265 21.21 -1.87 -14.18
C ARG A 265 20.88 -0.41 -14.47
N ASP A 266 19.66 -0.13 -14.90
CA ASP A 266 19.26 1.18 -15.41
C ASP A 266 17.92 1.68 -14.84
N GLY A 267 17.19 0.85 -14.09
CA GLY A 267 15.91 1.18 -13.49
C GLY A 267 14.71 1.06 -14.44
N VAL A 268 14.94 0.61 -15.68
CA VAL A 268 13.89 0.45 -16.71
C VAL A 268 13.90 -0.92 -17.39
N ARG A 269 15.02 -1.64 -17.39
CA ARG A 269 15.14 -3.00 -17.96
C ARG A 269 15.34 -4.01 -16.84
N TRP A 270 14.35 -4.88 -16.65
CA TRP A 270 14.29 -5.80 -15.51
C TRP A 270 14.57 -7.26 -15.89
N GLY A 271 14.96 -7.52 -17.15
CA GLY A 271 15.18 -8.86 -17.70
C GLY A 271 13.92 -9.42 -18.39
N GLU A 272 13.82 -10.75 -18.48
CA GLU A 272 12.73 -11.42 -19.21
C GLU A 272 11.35 -11.17 -18.59
N VAL A 273 10.36 -10.75 -19.39
CA VAL A 273 9.04 -10.34 -18.87
C VAL A 273 8.32 -11.46 -18.13
N SER A 274 8.45 -12.71 -18.56
CA SER A 274 7.80 -13.86 -17.89
C SER A 274 8.48 -14.30 -16.58
N SER A 275 9.65 -13.74 -16.25
CA SER A 275 10.37 -14.10 -15.02
C SER A 275 9.71 -13.49 -13.78
N LEU A 276 9.36 -14.35 -12.81
CA LEU A 276 8.81 -13.95 -11.51
C LEU A 276 9.86 -13.43 -10.53
N GLY A 277 11.13 -13.30 -10.95
CA GLY A 277 12.22 -12.92 -10.04
C GLY A 277 12.53 -13.99 -8.99
N ARG A 278 13.31 -13.60 -7.98
CA ARG A 278 13.74 -14.51 -6.90
C ARG A 278 12.93 -14.26 -5.63
N PRO A 279 12.63 -15.31 -4.84
CA PRO A 279 12.00 -15.11 -3.55
C PRO A 279 12.98 -14.42 -2.58
N LEU A 280 12.45 -13.56 -1.72
CA LEU A 280 13.17 -12.98 -0.59
C LEU A 280 12.95 -13.86 0.63
N LEU A 281 14.02 -14.47 1.12
CA LEU A 281 13.98 -15.43 2.23
C LEU A 281 14.98 -15.03 3.30
N ALA A 282 14.52 -15.05 4.55
CA ALA A 282 15.37 -14.94 5.72
C ALA A 282 15.87 -16.30 6.20
N GLU A 283 16.78 -16.25 7.17
CA GLU A 283 17.28 -17.41 7.88
C GLU A 283 16.15 -18.33 8.36
N GLY A 284 16.42 -19.63 8.33
CA GLY A 284 15.40 -20.62 8.63
C GLY A 284 14.31 -20.79 7.56
N ARG A 285 14.38 -20.03 6.44
CA ARG A 285 13.36 -19.92 5.37
C ARG A 285 12.11 -19.15 5.76
N HIS A 286 12.23 -18.22 6.70
CA HIS A 286 11.16 -17.26 6.94
C HIS A 286 10.95 -16.38 5.70
N GLN A 287 9.71 -16.00 5.45
CA GLN A 287 9.33 -15.22 4.29
C GLN A 287 8.15 -14.31 4.62
N PHE A 288 8.15 -13.13 4.03
CA PHE A 288 6.95 -12.33 4.00
C PHE A 288 6.03 -12.76 2.85
N ARG A 289 4.73 -12.65 3.12
CA ARG A 289 3.67 -12.72 2.12
C ARG A 289 2.76 -11.51 2.27
N HIS A 290 2.20 -11.07 1.15
CA HIS A 290 1.29 -9.94 1.03
C HIS A 290 1.94 -8.57 1.31
N ALA A 291 1.65 -7.60 0.45
CA ALA A 291 1.97 -6.19 0.61
C ALA A 291 3.41 -5.88 1.06
N PRO A 292 4.43 -6.39 0.33
CA PRO A 292 5.81 -6.17 0.71
C PRO A 292 6.25 -4.72 0.45
N THR A 293 7.13 -4.21 1.30
CA THR A 293 7.92 -3.03 1.05
C THR A 293 9.40 -3.32 1.27
N ILE A 294 10.25 -2.50 0.64
CA ILE A 294 11.69 -2.55 0.80
C ILE A 294 12.23 -1.13 0.95
N SER A 295 13.20 -0.97 1.83
CA SER A 295 13.92 0.27 2.07
C SER A 295 15.42 0.02 2.03
N LEU A 296 16.17 1.08 1.78
CA LEU A 296 17.62 1.08 1.70
C LEU A 296 18.12 2.26 2.52
N TYR A 297 19.26 2.08 3.19
CA TYR A 297 20.07 3.20 3.65
C TYR A 297 21.55 2.97 3.35
N ASP A 298 22.26 4.07 3.18
CA ASP A 298 23.71 4.08 3.13
C ASP A 298 24.24 4.04 4.58
N ASP A 299 24.88 2.94 4.95
CA ASP A 299 25.54 2.74 6.24
C ASP A 299 27.05 3.01 6.16
N GLY A 300 27.53 3.59 5.06
CA GLY A 300 28.93 3.83 4.76
C GLY A 300 29.67 2.61 4.19
N THR A 301 28.99 1.47 4.00
CA THR A 301 29.53 0.33 3.25
C THR A 301 29.31 0.48 1.75
N GLU A 302 29.95 -0.38 0.94
CA GLU A 302 29.82 -0.33 -0.52
C GLU A 302 28.38 -0.66 -0.98
N ASP A 303 27.69 -1.55 -0.27
CA ASP A 303 26.38 -2.09 -0.68
C ASP A 303 25.20 -1.44 0.07
N GLY A 304 25.48 -0.71 1.16
CA GLY A 304 24.46 -0.19 2.05
C GLY A 304 23.72 -1.31 2.79
N ARG A 305 22.54 -1.00 3.32
CA ARG A 305 21.69 -1.95 4.06
C ARG A 305 20.28 -1.95 3.53
N LEU A 306 19.74 -3.14 3.32
CA LEU A 306 18.37 -3.36 2.89
C LEU A 306 17.50 -3.78 4.07
N LEU A 307 16.30 -3.19 4.14
CA LEU A 307 15.25 -3.53 5.09
C LEU A 307 14.00 -3.96 4.33
N ALA A 308 13.34 -5.02 4.76
CA ALA A 308 12.11 -5.52 4.16
C ALA A 308 11.05 -5.78 5.22
N VAL A 309 9.81 -5.50 4.88
CA VAL A 309 8.63 -5.86 5.67
C VAL A 309 7.53 -6.32 4.72
N GLY A 310 6.68 -7.21 5.16
CA GLY A 310 5.41 -7.51 4.51
C GLY A 310 4.34 -7.71 5.56
N GLN A 311 3.11 -7.93 5.10
CA GLN A 311 1.99 -7.99 6.02
C GLN A 311 2.06 -9.19 6.96
N MET A 312 2.37 -10.36 6.38
CA MET A 312 2.32 -11.64 7.08
C MET A 312 3.67 -12.34 7.04
N LEU A 313 4.19 -12.73 8.21
CA LEU A 313 5.40 -13.54 8.33
C LEU A 313 5.04 -15.02 8.39
N TYR A 314 5.69 -15.82 7.55
CA TYR A 314 5.54 -17.27 7.51
C TYR A 314 6.87 -17.99 7.71
N ASP A 315 6.80 -19.16 8.32
CA ASP A 315 7.95 -20.05 8.50
C ASP A 315 8.18 -20.96 7.27
N ARG A 316 9.13 -21.90 7.42
CA ARG A 316 9.48 -22.86 6.36
C ARG A 316 8.38 -23.85 6.00
N ASP A 317 7.48 -24.12 6.94
CA ASP A 317 6.39 -25.09 6.81
C ASP A 317 5.11 -24.40 6.32
N GLY A 318 5.20 -23.08 6.03
CA GLY A 318 4.10 -22.28 5.54
C GLY A 318 3.07 -21.94 6.62
N GLN A 319 3.43 -22.08 7.90
CA GLN A 319 2.61 -21.62 9.01
C GLN A 319 2.91 -20.15 9.33
N VAL A 320 1.93 -19.45 9.90
CA VAL A 320 2.17 -18.10 10.43
C VAL A 320 3.23 -18.20 11.52
N ALA A 321 4.33 -17.47 11.34
CA ALA A 321 5.47 -17.56 12.23
C ALA A 321 5.24 -16.76 13.52
N GLU A 322 5.97 -17.14 14.58
CA GLU A 322 6.17 -16.26 15.73
C GLU A 322 6.78 -14.92 15.27
N GLY A 323 6.33 -13.82 15.87
CA GLY A 323 6.76 -12.47 15.46
C GLY A 323 5.99 -11.90 14.25
N ASN A 324 4.97 -12.58 13.73
CA ASN A 324 4.06 -12.01 12.74
C ASN A 324 3.45 -10.69 13.25
N GLY A 325 3.61 -9.61 12.48
CA GLY A 325 3.22 -8.24 12.88
C GLY A 325 4.21 -7.47 13.73
N SER A 326 5.37 -8.04 14.07
CA SER A 326 6.39 -7.43 14.93
C SER A 326 7.83 -7.70 14.47
N THR A 327 7.99 -8.14 13.23
CA THR A 327 9.28 -8.52 12.64
C THR A 327 9.49 -7.80 11.31
N ILE A 328 10.74 -7.40 11.07
CA ILE A 328 11.27 -6.98 9.76
C ILE A 328 12.43 -7.91 9.36
N MET A 329 12.88 -7.80 8.12
CA MET A 329 14.05 -8.48 7.59
C MET A 329 15.15 -7.49 7.22
N VAL A 330 16.40 -7.85 7.50
CA VAL A 330 17.59 -7.02 7.27
C VAL A 330 18.62 -7.77 6.44
N ASN A 331 19.31 -7.08 5.55
CA ASN A 331 20.34 -7.65 4.70
C ASN A 331 21.47 -6.64 4.41
N GLU A 332 22.68 -7.15 4.27
CA GLU A 332 23.94 -6.42 4.05
C GLU A 332 24.07 -5.83 2.62
N GLY A 333 22.98 -5.31 2.05
CA GLY A 333 22.96 -4.72 0.70
C GLY A 333 22.96 -5.71 -0.47
N GLU A 334 23.23 -6.99 -0.21
CA GLU A 334 23.16 -8.08 -1.19
C GLU A 334 21.92 -8.98 -1.02
N PRO A 335 20.80 -8.73 -1.72
CA PRO A 335 19.52 -9.40 -1.52
C PRO A 335 19.53 -10.90 -1.90
N LEU A 336 20.61 -11.36 -2.57
CA LEU A 336 20.85 -12.78 -2.82
C LEU A 336 21.38 -13.53 -1.59
N LEU A 337 22.05 -12.81 -0.68
CA LEU A 337 22.54 -13.34 0.58
C LEU A 337 21.39 -13.50 1.60
N PRO A 338 21.57 -14.32 2.65
CA PRO A 338 20.53 -14.52 3.66
C PRO A 338 20.10 -13.21 4.30
N TRP A 339 18.79 -13.08 4.52
CA TRP A 339 18.22 -12.02 5.34
C TRP A 339 18.13 -12.48 6.79
N ARG A 340 18.34 -11.56 7.74
CA ARG A 340 18.16 -11.81 9.18
C ARG A 340 16.84 -11.21 9.63
N LEU A 341 16.24 -11.80 10.67
CA LEU A 341 15.05 -11.23 11.30
C LEU A 341 15.48 -10.18 12.33
N ALA A 342 14.70 -9.10 12.44
CA ALA A 342 14.85 -8.08 13.48
C ALA A 342 13.49 -7.60 13.97
N GLU A 343 13.46 -6.95 15.15
CA GLU A 343 12.22 -6.39 15.71
C GLU A 343 11.73 -5.20 14.88
N ALA A 344 10.43 -5.18 14.59
CA ALA A 344 9.75 -4.04 13.97
C ALA A 344 9.45 -2.96 15.03
N PRO A 345 9.70 -1.67 14.76
CA PRO A 345 9.33 -0.61 15.69
C PRO A 345 7.84 -0.59 16.09
N VAL A 346 6.93 -0.91 15.18
CA VAL A 346 5.49 -1.08 15.45
C VAL A 346 5.17 -2.57 15.55
N ARG A 347 4.44 -2.94 16.60
CA ARG A 347 3.92 -4.29 16.82
C ARG A 347 2.42 -4.29 16.63
N VAL A 348 1.96 -5.09 15.68
CA VAL A 348 0.54 -5.36 15.41
C VAL A 348 0.24 -6.77 15.92
N SER A 349 -0.74 -6.90 16.80
CA SER A 349 -1.15 -8.18 17.36
C SER A 349 -2.03 -8.96 16.39
N GLU A 350 -1.65 -10.21 16.12
CA GLU A 350 -2.41 -11.16 15.30
C GLU A 350 -2.88 -10.58 13.94
N PRO A 351 -2.01 -9.94 13.14
CA PRO A 351 -2.40 -9.49 11.82
C PRO A 351 -2.75 -10.71 10.96
N TYR A 352 -3.66 -10.51 10.04
CA TYR A 352 -4.15 -11.51 9.10
C TYR A 352 -4.28 -10.86 7.73
N ASN A 353 -4.38 -11.68 6.68
CA ASN A 353 -4.54 -11.19 5.30
C ASN A 353 -5.84 -10.37 5.18
N ASN A 354 -5.69 -9.06 5.19
CA ASN A 354 -6.75 -8.05 5.20
C ASN A 354 -6.18 -6.71 4.74
N TYR A 355 -7.00 -5.80 4.23
CA TYR A 355 -6.53 -4.49 3.75
C TYR A 355 -5.97 -3.56 4.85
N CYS A 356 -6.10 -3.91 6.14
CA CYS A 356 -5.75 -3.05 7.25
C CYS A 356 -4.53 -3.50 8.06
N PRO A 357 -4.58 -4.54 8.92
CA PRO A 357 -3.53 -4.76 9.90
C PRO A 357 -2.21 -5.13 9.22
N ASN A 358 -1.16 -4.37 9.55
CA ASN A 358 0.18 -4.46 9.00
C ASN A 358 0.25 -4.38 7.46
N TYR A 359 -0.75 -3.80 6.80
CA TYR A 359 -0.86 -3.80 5.35
C TYR A 359 0.04 -2.73 4.71
N SER A 360 1.02 -3.15 3.91
CA SER A 360 1.89 -2.26 3.13
C SER A 360 2.65 -1.25 4.00
N SER A 361 3.13 -1.69 5.17
CA SER A 361 3.88 -0.87 6.13
C SER A 361 5.14 -0.24 5.52
N SER A 362 5.48 0.96 5.96
CA SER A 362 6.63 1.74 5.46
C SER A 362 7.74 1.78 6.48
N LEU A 363 8.94 1.39 6.06
CA LEU A 363 10.18 1.51 6.85
C LEU A 363 11.00 2.70 6.35
N LEU A 364 11.39 3.61 7.25
CA LEU A 364 12.29 4.72 6.94
C LEU A 364 13.51 4.65 7.87
N PRO A 365 14.64 4.11 7.40
CA PRO A 365 15.89 4.16 8.16
C PRO A 365 16.41 5.60 8.31
N LEU A 366 16.92 5.93 9.49
CA LEU A 366 17.52 7.21 9.87
C LEU A 366 18.93 6.95 10.45
N PRO A 367 19.90 6.55 9.60
CA PRO A 367 21.22 6.09 10.05
C PRO A 367 22.02 7.14 10.81
N GLU A 368 21.78 8.43 10.55
CA GLU A 368 22.41 9.53 11.27
C GLU A 368 22.00 9.61 12.75
N ARG A 369 20.97 8.86 13.15
CA ARG A 369 20.46 8.75 14.52
C ARG A 369 20.50 7.33 15.08
N ASP A 370 20.95 6.34 14.30
CA ASP A 370 20.85 4.92 14.65
C ASP A 370 19.38 4.49 14.94
N GLU A 371 18.46 5.05 14.17
CA GLU A 371 17.01 4.89 14.36
C GLU A 371 16.32 4.32 13.12
N LEU A 372 15.27 3.54 13.34
CA LEU A 372 14.33 3.10 12.32
C LEU A 372 12.93 3.61 12.64
N LEU A 373 12.35 4.38 11.73
CA LEU A 373 10.96 4.79 11.77
C LEU A 373 10.10 3.77 11.01
N GLU A 374 9.01 3.32 11.62
CA GLU A 374 7.99 2.52 10.94
C GLU A 374 6.63 3.20 11.00
N LEU A 375 5.91 3.15 9.87
CA LEU A 375 4.49 3.44 9.78
C LEU A 375 3.76 2.16 9.38
N ALA A 376 2.93 1.64 10.27
CA ALA A 376 2.14 0.43 10.04
C ALA A 376 0.66 0.69 10.32
N THR A 377 -0.23 0.04 9.57
CA THR A 377 -1.67 0.18 9.77
C THR A 377 -2.19 -0.86 10.75
N ALA A 378 -3.19 -0.49 11.55
CA ALA A 378 -3.86 -1.40 12.47
C ALA A 378 -5.25 -0.87 12.82
N TYR A 379 -6.10 -1.74 13.37
CA TYR A 379 -7.40 -1.32 13.89
C TYR A 379 -7.24 -0.62 15.24
N ASP A 380 -7.99 0.46 15.46
CA ASP A 380 -8.12 1.10 16.76
C ASP A 380 -9.23 0.47 17.63
N ASP A 381 -9.48 1.08 18.80
CA ASP A 381 -10.49 0.59 19.75
C ASP A 381 -11.91 0.53 19.17
N ALA A 382 -12.20 1.33 18.14
CA ALA A 382 -13.49 1.39 17.47
C ALA A 382 -13.51 0.56 16.16
N GLY A 383 -12.44 -0.16 15.83
CA GLY A 383 -12.32 -0.91 14.58
C GLY A 383 -12.02 -0.03 13.36
N VAL A 384 -11.56 1.21 13.55
CA VAL A 384 -11.12 2.08 12.45
C VAL A 384 -9.71 1.70 12.04
N CYS A 385 -9.50 1.46 10.75
CA CYS A 385 -8.16 1.25 10.22
C CYS A 385 -7.37 2.55 10.16
N THR A 386 -6.31 2.67 10.96
CA THR A 386 -5.47 3.87 10.99
C THR A 386 -3.99 3.52 11.03
N THR A 387 -3.14 4.52 10.80
CA THR A 387 -1.68 4.38 10.77
C THR A 387 -1.09 4.68 12.14
N TYR A 388 -0.29 3.76 12.64
CA TYR A 388 0.52 3.88 13.85
C TYR A 388 1.98 4.12 13.46
N VAL A 389 2.68 4.88 14.30
CA VAL A 389 4.05 5.31 14.07
C VAL A 389 4.88 5.02 15.31
N ALA A 390 6.03 4.40 15.12
CA ALA A 390 7.01 4.20 16.17
C ALA A 390 8.43 4.34 15.63
N VAL A 391 9.34 4.72 16.52
CA VAL A 391 10.78 4.77 16.26
C VAL A 391 11.44 3.73 17.15
N GLY A 392 12.23 2.85 16.54
CA GLY A 392 13.04 1.84 17.20
C GLY A 392 14.51 2.01 16.87
N PRO A 393 15.40 1.20 17.46
CA PRO A 393 16.79 1.14 17.04
C PRO A 393 16.89 0.66 15.59
N LEU A 394 17.88 1.17 14.86
CA LEU A 394 18.23 0.60 13.58
C LEU A 394 18.83 -0.80 13.83
N PRO A 395 18.40 -1.84 13.09
CA PRO A 395 18.92 -3.18 13.32
C PRO A 395 20.33 -3.32 12.74
N ASP A 396 21.23 -3.91 13.54
CA ASP A 396 22.62 -4.25 13.17
C ASP A 396 22.70 -5.12 11.90
#